data_AF-A0A971VG49-F1
#
_entry.id   AF-A0A971VG49-F1
#
_cell.length_a   1.000
_cell.length_b   1.000
_cell.length_c   1.000
_cell.angle_alpha   90.00
_cell.angle_beta   90.00
_cell.angle_gamma   90.00
#
_symmetry.space_group_name_H-M   'P 1'
#
loop_
_entity.id
_entity.type
_entity.pdbx_description
1 polymer ?
#
loop_
_entity_poly.entity_id
_entity_poly.type
_entity_poly.pdbx_seq_one_letter_code
_entity_poly.pdbx_strand_id
1 'polypeptide(L)'
;MKKILFAALLIVLPLLAAAQQHMPEIDDYHRFMKSKTMVVLDDALLSDYNVVIKEVMERSWTITPFEIITSQEFFDIKDNPELSFLMTTTVSFAKDKTKARYKFISLLMGEPKANVRTMPDLCSLPLSYLQVEDESYHYKLEAFVLFIQNHVKNVMQNEKLIGENALKQYNSHAKGELANKTLLLTKEDLAKDLQTPQAIKAIYPYKFEIVSREEVADAIKRQDKDAVFLHKVGPEGTRIRARVYKILVGAADSKLYYWDFGMIKMASDDAFQASDLKKLK
;
A
#
# COMPACT_ATOMS: atom_id res chain seq x y z
N MET A 1 44.06 0.97 -32.65
CA MET A 1 43.87 1.54 -31.30
C MET A 1 42.46 2.10 -31.06
N LYS A 2 41.89 2.93 -31.94
CA LYS A 2 40.50 3.45 -31.78
C LYS A 2 39.38 2.39 -31.73
N LYS A 3 39.54 1.23 -32.40
CA LYS A 3 38.55 0.14 -32.38
C LYS A 3 38.56 -0.69 -31.09
N ILE A 4 39.68 -0.70 -30.35
CA ILE A 4 39.81 -1.44 -29.08
C ILE A 4 39.22 -0.62 -27.92
N LEU A 5 39.33 0.73 -27.96
CA LEU A 5 38.66 1.61 -27.01
C LEU A 5 37.13 1.53 -27.09
N PHE A 6 36.56 1.36 -28.29
CA PHE A 6 35.11 1.23 -28.45
C PHE A 6 34.57 -0.11 -27.91
N ALA A 7 35.34 -1.20 -28.03
CA ALA A 7 34.97 -2.49 -27.46
C ALA A 7 35.05 -2.49 -25.92
N ALA A 8 36.04 -1.79 -25.34
CA ALA A 8 36.14 -1.63 -23.89
C ALA A 8 35.00 -0.78 -23.30
N LEU A 9 34.51 0.24 -24.03
CA LEU A 9 33.39 1.08 -23.58
C LEU A 9 32.05 0.33 -23.57
N LEU A 10 31.86 -0.65 -24.46
CA LEU A 10 30.65 -1.48 -24.54
C LEU A 10 30.56 -2.56 -23.44
N ILE A 11 31.69 -2.93 -22.83
CA ILE A 11 31.74 -3.94 -21.76
C ILE A 11 31.53 -3.32 -20.37
N VAL A 12 31.73 -2.01 -20.21
CA VAL A 12 31.60 -1.32 -18.91
C VAL A 12 30.19 -0.78 -18.64
N LEU A 13 29.34 -0.62 -19.67
CA LEU A 13 27.97 -0.14 -19.48
C LEU A 13 26.99 -1.07 -18.72
N PRO A 14 27.10 -2.41 -18.72
CA PRO A 14 26.17 -3.25 -17.95
C PRO A 14 26.42 -3.20 -16.44
N LEU A 15 27.62 -2.76 -16.00
CA LEU A 15 27.99 -2.74 -14.58
C LEU A 15 27.43 -1.53 -13.81
N LEU A 16 26.81 -0.56 -14.49
CA LEU A 16 26.19 0.61 -13.87
C LEU A 16 24.66 0.48 -13.71
N ALA A 17 24.08 -0.69 -14.00
CA ALA A 17 22.62 -0.90 -13.97
C ALA A 17 22.04 -1.38 -12.62
N ALA A 18 22.87 -1.71 -11.62
CA ALA A 18 22.41 -2.35 -10.38
C ALA A 18 22.03 -1.37 -9.24
N ALA A 19 21.28 -0.31 -9.56
CA ALA A 19 20.63 0.53 -8.55
C ALA A 19 19.10 0.58 -8.75
N GLN A 20 18.54 -0.47 -9.34
CA GLN A 20 17.09 -0.67 -9.38
C GLN A 20 16.65 -1.15 -7.98
N GLN A 21 15.56 -0.60 -7.47
CA GLN A 21 14.88 -1.14 -6.28
C GLN A 21 14.82 -2.66 -6.44
N HIS A 22 15.22 -3.40 -5.41
CA HIS A 22 15.23 -4.86 -5.49
C HIS A 22 13.78 -5.33 -5.58
N MET A 23 13.34 -5.61 -6.81
CA MET A 23 12.04 -6.17 -7.08
C MET A 23 12.04 -7.61 -6.55
N PRO A 24 11.02 -8.05 -5.82
CA PRO A 24 10.96 -9.43 -5.39
C PRO A 24 10.82 -10.36 -6.60
N GLU A 25 11.33 -11.57 -6.44
CA GLU A 25 11.16 -12.71 -7.33
C GLU A 25 10.21 -13.73 -6.68
N ILE A 26 9.69 -14.70 -7.45
CA ILE A 26 8.78 -15.71 -6.91
C ILE A 26 9.41 -16.50 -5.75
N ASP A 27 10.74 -16.70 -5.77
CA ASP A 27 11.46 -17.37 -4.70
C ASP A 27 11.43 -16.58 -3.37
N ASP A 28 11.32 -15.24 -3.39
CA ASP A 28 11.10 -14.46 -2.17
C ASP A 28 9.75 -14.79 -1.52
N TYR A 29 8.70 -14.98 -2.32
CA TYR A 29 7.40 -15.42 -1.84
C TYR A 29 7.45 -16.88 -1.32
N HIS A 30 8.22 -17.75 -1.97
CA HIS A 30 8.47 -19.11 -1.47
C HIS A 30 9.20 -19.13 -0.12
N ARG A 31 10.20 -18.24 0.08
CA ARG A 31 10.86 -18.08 1.38
C ARG A 31 9.89 -17.54 2.42
N PHE A 32 9.09 -16.54 2.07
CA PHE A 32 8.10 -15.97 2.96
C PHE A 32 7.15 -17.02 3.54
N MET A 33 6.62 -17.93 2.70
CA MET A 33 5.71 -18.99 3.15
C MET A 33 6.33 -19.96 4.18
N LYS A 34 7.66 -19.96 4.31
CA LYS A 34 8.42 -20.76 5.29
C LYS A 34 8.99 -19.91 6.44
N SER A 35 8.83 -18.60 6.36
CA SER A 35 9.42 -17.64 7.30
C SER A 35 8.62 -17.49 8.59
N LYS A 36 9.23 -16.84 9.58
CA LYS A 36 8.51 -16.23 10.71
C LYS A 36 8.41 -14.71 10.45
N THR A 37 7.19 -14.17 10.55
CA THR A 37 6.96 -12.73 10.37
C THR A 37 7.26 -11.98 11.66
N MET A 38 8.12 -10.99 11.57
CA MET A 38 8.45 -10.09 12.66
C MET A 38 7.67 -8.78 12.47
N VAL A 39 6.77 -8.49 13.40
CA VAL A 39 5.98 -7.26 13.40
C VAL A 39 6.78 -6.19 14.11
N VAL A 40 7.30 -5.23 13.36
CA VAL A 40 8.17 -4.19 13.91
C VAL A 40 7.33 -3.03 14.40
N LEU A 41 7.51 -2.69 15.67
CA LEU A 41 6.88 -1.53 16.31
C LEU A 41 7.65 -0.24 15.96
N ASP A 42 6.91 0.86 15.84
CA ASP A 42 7.47 2.20 15.73
C ASP A 42 8.13 2.61 17.05
N ASP A 43 9.20 3.41 16.97
CA ASP A 43 9.94 3.91 18.16
C ASP A 43 9.17 4.94 18.99
N ALA A 44 8.06 5.47 18.47
CA ALA A 44 7.26 6.47 19.15
C ALA A 44 6.50 5.87 20.34
N LEU A 45 6.72 6.44 21.54
CA LEU A 45 6.13 5.97 22.81
C LEU A 45 4.59 5.91 22.80
N LEU A 46 3.95 6.82 22.08
CA LEU A 46 2.49 6.92 21.94
C LEU A 46 2.06 6.69 20.48
N SER A 47 2.59 5.62 19.86
CA SER A 47 2.20 5.24 18.50
C SER A 47 0.86 4.52 18.49
N ASP A 48 -0.15 5.12 17.86
CA ASP A 48 -1.44 4.45 17.59
C ASP A 48 -1.25 3.21 16.71
N TYR A 49 -0.29 3.27 15.77
CA TYR A 49 0.08 2.10 14.97
C TYR A 49 0.50 0.93 15.87
N ASN A 50 1.33 1.16 16.88
CA ASN A 50 1.79 0.10 17.80
C ASN A 50 0.66 -0.57 18.57
N VAL A 51 -0.39 0.18 18.92
CA VAL A 51 -1.56 -0.38 19.60
C VAL A 51 -2.38 -1.21 18.60
N VAL A 52 -2.76 -0.60 17.47
CA VAL A 52 -3.66 -1.24 16.50
C VAL A 52 -3.02 -2.45 15.83
N ILE A 53 -1.73 -2.39 15.45
CA ILE A 53 -1.08 -3.48 14.72
C ILE A 53 -1.00 -4.77 15.56
N LYS A 54 -0.80 -4.66 16.88
CA LYS A 54 -0.76 -5.83 17.77
C LYS A 54 -2.09 -6.57 17.77
N GLU A 55 -3.18 -5.84 17.97
CA GLU A 55 -4.54 -6.41 17.96
C GLU A 55 -4.89 -7.02 16.60
N VAL A 56 -4.52 -6.33 15.51
CA VAL A 56 -4.77 -6.80 14.14
C VAL A 56 -4.00 -8.07 13.84
N MET A 57 -2.73 -8.15 14.23
CA MET A 57 -1.91 -9.34 13.97
C MET A 57 -2.43 -10.56 14.73
N GLU A 58 -2.82 -10.39 15.99
CA GLU A 58 -3.43 -11.47 16.79
C GLU A 58 -4.76 -11.96 16.21
N ARG A 59 -5.59 -11.05 15.69
CA ARG A 59 -6.93 -11.37 15.18
C ARG A 59 -6.94 -11.92 13.75
N SER A 60 -6.08 -11.38 12.87
CA SER A 60 -6.28 -11.47 11.42
C SER A 60 -5.10 -12.04 10.64
N TRP A 61 -3.89 -12.11 11.22
CA TRP A 61 -2.74 -12.71 10.55
C TRP A 61 -2.72 -14.22 10.72
N THR A 62 -2.71 -14.96 9.61
CA THR A 62 -2.83 -16.43 9.60
C THR A 62 -1.88 -17.14 8.65
N ILE A 63 -1.08 -16.40 7.87
CA ILE A 63 -0.26 -16.96 6.79
C ILE A 63 1.09 -17.52 7.25
N THR A 64 1.68 -16.94 8.30
CA THR A 64 2.92 -17.44 8.92
C THR A 64 2.84 -17.28 10.44
N PRO A 65 3.65 -18.00 11.22
CA PRO A 65 3.93 -17.62 12.60
C PRO A 65 4.43 -16.18 12.66
N PHE A 66 4.15 -15.48 13.76
CA PHE A 66 4.65 -14.13 13.96
C PHE A 66 5.17 -13.88 15.38
N GLU A 67 5.96 -12.83 15.53
CA GLU A 67 6.41 -12.25 16.80
C GLU A 67 6.48 -10.73 16.68
N ILE A 68 6.23 -10.03 17.77
CA ILE A 68 6.30 -8.56 17.83
C ILE A 68 7.67 -8.17 18.36
N ILE A 69 8.36 -7.28 17.65
CA ILE A 69 9.71 -6.82 17.99
C ILE A 69 9.82 -5.29 17.94
N THR A 70 10.84 -4.77 18.57
CA THR A 70 11.24 -3.35 18.50
C THR A 70 12.01 -3.05 17.22
N SER A 71 12.09 -1.76 16.87
CA SER A 71 12.96 -1.24 15.81
C SER A 71 14.44 -1.65 16.01
N GLN A 72 14.91 -1.65 17.26
CA GLN A 72 16.28 -2.05 17.57
C GLN A 72 16.53 -3.54 17.27
N GLU A 73 15.64 -4.42 17.73
CA GLU A 73 15.74 -5.86 17.44
C GLU A 73 15.65 -6.14 15.94
N PHE A 74 14.86 -5.34 15.19
CA PHE A 74 14.84 -5.42 13.74
C PHE A 74 16.24 -5.22 13.15
N PHE A 75 16.98 -4.18 13.55
CA PHE A 75 18.31 -3.93 13.01
C PHE A 75 19.31 -5.06 13.30
N ASP A 76 19.10 -5.80 14.39
CA ASP A 76 19.96 -6.93 14.76
C ASP A 76 19.69 -8.20 13.93
N ILE A 77 18.45 -8.38 13.45
CA ILE A 77 18.01 -9.63 12.79
C ILE A 77 17.61 -9.47 11.30
N LYS A 78 17.54 -8.25 10.78
CA LYS A 78 17.06 -7.94 9.42
C LYS A 78 17.82 -8.65 8.28
N ASP A 79 19.04 -9.10 8.55
CA ASP A 79 19.89 -9.80 7.58
C ASP A 79 19.56 -11.30 7.49
N ASN A 80 18.65 -11.82 8.32
CA ASN A 80 18.25 -13.22 8.32
C ASN A 80 17.21 -13.50 7.21
N PRO A 81 17.56 -14.29 6.17
CA PRO A 81 16.66 -14.58 5.05
C PRO A 81 15.49 -15.53 5.40
N GLU A 82 15.51 -16.13 6.59
CA GLU A 82 14.42 -16.97 7.12
C GLU A 82 13.34 -16.14 7.84
N LEU A 83 13.55 -14.83 7.98
CA LEU A 83 12.61 -13.90 8.59
C LEU A 83 11.95 -13.02 7.53
N SER A 84 10.72 -12.63 7.81
CA SER A 84 10.02 -11.56 7.10
C SER A 84 9.64 -10.47 8.09
N PHE A 85 9.37 -9.27 7.60
CA PHE A 85 9.16 -8.09 8.43
C PHE A 85 7.92 -7.35 7.95
N LEU A 86 6.93 -7.21 8.84
CA LEU A 86 5.79 -6.33 8.63
C LEU A 86 6.03 -5.05 9.43
N MET A 87 6.22 -3.92 8.74
CA MET A 87 6.62 -2.67 9.39
C MET A 87 6.18 -1.43 8.62
N THR A 88 6.17 -0.28 9.31
CA THR A 88 6.05 0.99 8.60
C THR A 88 7.38 1.34 7.91
N THR A 89 7.33 1.85 6.68
CA THR A 89 8.52 2.28 5.94
C THR A 89 8.33 3.71 5.42
N THR A 90 9.45 4.44 5.31
CA THR A 90 9.46 5.77 4.70
C THR A 90 9.89 5.68 3.24
N VAL A 91 8.95 5.92 2.33
CA VAL A 91 9.18 5.88 0.88
C VAL A 91 9.35 7.29 0.33
N SER A 92 10.36 7.46 -0.52
CA SER A 92 10.60 8.66 -1.32
C SER A 92 10.94 8.26 -2.76
N PHE A 93 10.30 8.85 -3.75
CA PHE A 93 10.55 8.49 -5.16
C PHE A 93 11.68 9.35 -5.72
N ALA A 94 12.81 8.74 -6.08
CA ALA A 94 13.99 9.47 -6.57
C ALA A 94 13.70 10.31 -7.84
N LYS A 95 12.77 9.84 -8.68
CA LYS A 95 12.31 10.57 -9.88
C LYS A 95 11.39 11.75 -9.55
N ASP A 96 10.90 11.84 -8.31
CA ASP A 96 10.02 12.89 -7.84
C ASP A 96 10.83 14.02 -7.18
N LYS A 97 10.91 15.17 -7.86
CA LYS A 97 11.67 16.35 -7.39
C LYS A 97 11.05 17.02 -6.16
N THR A 98 9.88 16.57 -5.71
CA THR A 98 9.08 17.21 -4.67
C THR A 98 9.60 16.91 -3.26
N LYS A 99 10.53 15.97 -3.12
CA LYS A 99 11.06 15.46 -1.84
C LYS A 99 9.96 14.94 -0.91
N ALA A 100 8.78 14.60 -1.45
CA ALA A 100 7.71 14.01 -0.67
C ALA A 100 8.17 12.69 -0.04
N ARG A 101 7.77 12.51 1.21
CA ARG A 101 8.00 11.30 1.98
C ARG A 101 6.66 10.75 2.43
N TYR A 102 6.48 9.46 2.22
CA TYR A 102 5.26 8.75 2.51
C TYR A 102 5.55 7.71 3.59
N LYS A 103 4.56 7.48 4.46
CA LYS A 103 4.53 6.30 5.31
C LYS A 103 3.80 5.19 4.56
N PHE A 104 4.42 4.03 4.45
CA PHE A 104 3.83 2.81 3.89
C PHE A 104 3.78 1.74 4.98
N ILE A 105 2.83 0.81 4.90
CA ILE A 105 2.94 -0.50 5.54
C ILE A 105 3.56 -1.46 4.53
N SER A 106 4.63 -2.14 4.93
CA SER A 106 5.45 -2.96 4.03
C SER A 106 5.65 -4.35 4.62
N LEU A 107 5.54 -5.36 3.75
CA LEU A 107 5.97 -6.72 4.03
C LEU A 107 7.27 -6.99 3.27
N LEU A 108 8.36 -7.12 4.01
CA LEU A 108 9.71 -7.28 3.47
C LEU A 108 10.26 -8.67 3.82
N MET A 109 11.09 -9.23 2.95
CA MET A 109 11.97 -10.35 3.33
C MET A 109 13.27 -9.85 3.93
N GLY A 110 13.77 -10.58 4.93
CA GLY A 110 15.15 -10.41 5.38
C GLY A 110 16.12 -10.74 4.26
N GLU A 111 17.21 -9.97 4.19
CA GLU A 111 18.19 -10.08 3.12
C GLU A 111 19.57 -9.65 3.62
N PRO A 112 20.58 -10.54 3.57
CA PRO A 112 21.93 -10.24 4.04
C PRO A 112 22.51 -8.96 3.44
N LYS A 113 23.01 -8.05 4.29
CA LYS A 113 23.64 -6.77 3.89
C LYS A 113 22.70 -5.81 3.13
N ALA A 114 21.41 -6.10 3.06
CA ALA A 114 20.44 -5.17 2.51
C ALA A 114 20.13 -4.06 3.52
N ASN A 115 19.80 -2.88 2.99
CA ASN A 115 19.06 -1.88 3.74
C ASN A 115 17.57 -2.03 3.41
N VAL A 116 16.69 -1.39 4.19
CA VAL A 116 15.23 -1.47 4.02
C VAL A 116 14.78 -1.19 2.58
N ARG A 117 15.47 -0.30 1.84
CA ARG A 117 15.10 0.05 0.45
C ARG A 117 15.50 -1.01 -0.58
N THR A 118 16.34 -1.95 -0.21
CA THR A 118 16.88 -3.00 -1.08
C THR A 118 16.50 -4.39 -0.60
N MET A 119 15.70 -4.52 0.47
CA MET A 119 15.07 -5.77 0.85
C MET A 119 13.99 -6.13 -0.17
N PRO A 120 13.75 -7.43 -0.45
CA PRO A 120 12.63 -7.84 -1.28
C PRO A 120 11.30 -7.37 -0.66
N ASP A 121 10.61 -6.46 -1.35
CA ASP A 121 9.33 -5.89 -0.93
C ASP A 121 8.17 -6.67 -1.53
N LEU A 122 7.62 -7.61 -0.76
CA LEU A 122 6.57 -8.52 -1.21
C LEU A 122 5.23 -7.81 -1.44
N CYS A 123 4.95 -6.78 -0.65
CA CYS A 123 3.77 -5.94 -0.79
C CYS A 123 3.90 -4.69 0.09
N SER A 124 3.65 -3.52 -0.49
CA SER A 124 3.64 -2.25 0.23
C SER A 124 2.45 -1.38 -0.15
N LEU A 125 1.73 -0.87 0.86
CA LEU A 125 0.58 0.03 0.69
C LEU A 125 0.86 1.40 1.33
N PRO A 126 0.52 2.52 0.66
CA PRO A 126 0.65 3.85 1.25
C PRO A 126 -0.38 4.01 2.37
N LEU A 127 0.09 4.49 3.53
CA LEU A 127 -0.75 4.82 4.67
C LEU A 127 -1.06 6.31 4.69
N SER A 128 -0.01 7.14 4.63
CA SER A 128 -0.13 8.59 4.75
C SER A 128 1.10 9.30 4.16
N TYR A 129 1.05 10.64 4.09
CA TYR A 129 2.27 11.43 4.02
C TYR A 129 2.97 11.42 5.38
N LEU A 130 4.30 11.49 5.41
CA LEU A 130 5.07 11.39 6.67
C LEU A 130 4.70 12.44 7.73
N GLN A 131 4.15 13.58 7.31
CA GLN A 131 3.73 14.69 8.19
C GLN A 131 2.24 14.64 8.58
N VAL A 132 1.50 13.65 8.08
CA VAL A 132 0.07 13.46 8.36
C VAL A 132 -0.06 12.50 9.53
N GLU A 133 -0.97 12.82 10.46
CA GLU A 133 -1.21 12.06 11.68
C GLU A 133 -1.80 10.67 11.39
N ASP A 134 -1.51 9.71 12.27
CA ASP A 134 -1.83 8.31 12.06
C ASP A 134 -3.34 8.01 12.14
N GLU A 135 -4.11 8.89 12.78
CA GLU A 135 -5.58 8.85 12.84
C GLU A 135 -6.22 8.80 11.43
N SER A 136 -5.54 9.34 10.42
CA SER A 136 -5.99 9.31 9.01
C SER A 136 -6.15 7.90 8.43
N TYR A 137 -5.45 6.89 8.98
CA TYR A 137 -5.42 5.54 8.41
C TYR A 137 -5.54 4.39 9.42
N HIS A 138 -5.29 4.61 10.72
CA HIS A 138 -5.21 3.52 11.71
C HIS A 138 -6.45 2.59 11.73
N TYR A 139 -7.65 3.15 11.57
CA TYR A 139 -8.92 2.41 11.53
C TYR A 139 -9.09 1.51 10.30
N LYS A 140 -8.20 1.64 9.31
CA LYS A 140 -8.15 0.81 8.09
C LYS A 140 -7.05 -0.25 8.13
N LEU A 141 -6.20 -0.26 9.16
CA LEU A 141 -4.98 -1.08 9.20
C LEU A 141 -5.24 -2.58 9.06
N GLU A 142 -6.34 -3.06 9.66
CA GLU A 142 -6.75 -4.47 9.53
C GLU A 142 -6.95 -4.90 8.08
N ALA A 143 -7.66 -4.09 7.30
CA ALA A 143 -7.89 -4.38 5.89
C ALA A 143 -6.58 -4.35 5.08
N PHE A 144 -5.61 -3.51 5.45
CA PHE A 144 -4.31 -3.48 4.76
C PHE A 144 -3.46 -4.71 5.07
N VAL A 145 -3.45 -5.17 6.33
CA VAL A 145 -2.76 -6.40 6.73
C VAL A 145 -3.36 -7.61 6.03
N LEU A 146 -4.69 -7.71 5.99
CA LEU A 146 -5.41 -8.75 5.25
C LEU A 146 -5.13 -8.69 3.75
N PHE A 147 -5.09 -7.48 3.15
CA PHE A 147 -4.72 -7.33 1.75
C PHE A 147 -3.29 -7.81 1.48
N ILE A 148 -2.31 -7.42 2.29
CA ILE A 148 -0.90 -7.84 2.14
C ILE A 148 -0.80 -9.37 2.14
N GLN A 149 -1.44 -10.01 3.11
CA GLN A 149 -1.51 -11.46 3.19
C GLN A 149 -2.15 -12.09 1.94
N ASN A 150 -3.27 -11.54 1.48
CA ASN A 150 -3.97 -12.03 0.30
C ASN A 150 -3.18 -11.78 -0.98
N HIS A 151 -2.43 -10.68 -1.08
CA HIS A 151 -1.56 -10.39 -2.20
C HIS A 151 -0.49 -11.47 -2.36
N VAL A 152 0.17 -11.86 -1.27
CA VAL A 152 1.13 -12.97 -1.29
C VAL A 152 0.47 -14.28 -1.77
N LYS A 153 -0.71 -14.63 -1.24
CA LYS A 153 -1.46 -15.83 -1.70
C LYS A 153 -1.79 -15.75 -3.20
N ASN A 154 -2.14 -14.58 -3.70
CA ASN A 154 -2.46 -14.37 -5.11
C ASN A 154 -1.21 -14.47 -6.00
N VAL A 155 -0.06 -13.95 -5.56
CA VAL A 155 1.21 -14.09 -6.29
C VAL A 155 1.62 -15.55 -6.40
N MET A 156 1.47 -16.33 -5.32
CA MET A 156 1.72 -17.77 -5.31
C MET A 156 0.85 -18.55 -6.32
N GLN A 157 -0.28 -17.99 -6.74
CA GLN A 157 -1.15 -18.56 -7.76
C GLN A 157 -0.90 -17.96 -9.15
N ASN A 158 -0.34 -16.75 -9.22
CA ASN A 158 -0.12 -16.01 -10.45
C ASN A 158 1.04 -15.01 -10.30
N GLU A 159 2.23 -15.42 -10.71
CA GLU A 159 3.46 -14.61 -10.65
C GLU A 159 3.40 -13.31 -11.44
N LYS A 160 2.42 -13.13 -12.36
CA LYS A 160 2.22 -11.85 -13.06
C LYS A 160 1.87 -10.70 -12.10
N LEU A 161 1.45 -11.03 -10.88
CA LEU A 161 1.20 -10.06 -9.82
C LEU A 161 2.48 -9.58 -9.11
N ILE A 162 3.66 -9.92 -9.63
CA ILE A 162 4.95 -9.40 -9.17
C ILE A 162 5.33 -8.15 -10.01
N GLY A 163 5.77 -7.08 -9.34
CA GLY A 163 6.45 -5.93 -9.95
C GLY A 163 5.71 -4.59 -9.96
N GLU A 164 6.31 -3.59 -10.64
CA GLU A 164 5.96 -2.16 -10.48
C GLU A 164 4.47 -1.82 -10.72
N ASN A 165 3.75 -2.63 -11.52
CA ASN A 165 2.33 -2.43 -11.83
C ASN A 165 1.41 -3.52 -11.27
N ALA A 166 1.91 -4.37 -10.36
CA ALA A 166 1.15 -5.45 -9.72
C ALA A 166 -0.21 -4.97 -9.19
N LEU A 167 -0.21 -3.91 -8.38
CA LEU A 167 -1.42 -3.39 -7.74
C LEU A 167 -2.44 -2.83 -8.76
N LYS A 168 -1.98 -2.29 -9.90
CA LYS A 168 -2.88 -1.82 -10.97
C LYS A 168 -3.61 -2.96 -11.67
N GLN A 169 -3.06 -4.17 -11.68
CA GLN A 169 -3.71 -5.32 -12.32
C GLN A 169 -5.02 -5.69 -11.62
N TYR A 170 -5.16 -5.39 -10.32
CA TYR A 170 -6.42 -5.62 -9.58
C TYR A 170 -7.59 -4.80 -10.13
N ASN A 171 -7.35 -3.62 -10.71
CA ASN A 171 -8.41 -2.80 -11.31
C ASN A 171 -9.18 -3.55 -12.40
N SER A 172 -8.47 -4.32 -13.24
CA SER A 172 -9.09 -5.08 -14.33
C SER A 172 -9.97 -6.23 -13.82
N HIS A 173 -9.54 -6.89 -12.76
CA HIS A 173 -10.26 -8.00 -12.13
C HIS A 173 -11.49 -7.54 -11.35
N ALA A 174 -11.47 -6.31 -10.81
CA ALA A 174 -12.57 -5.77 -10.02
C ALA A 174 -13.67 -5.08 -10.85
N LYS A 175 -13.45 -4.92 -12.17
CA LYS A 175 -14.40 -4.22 -13.03
C LYS A 175 -15.75 -4.95 -13.06
N GLY A 176 -16.80 -4.24 -12.68
CA GLY A 176 -18.17 -4.79 -12.60
C GLY A 176 -18.51 -5.46 -11.26
N GLU A 177 -17.54 -5.86 -10.44
CA GLU A 177 -17.81 -6.43 -9.11
C GLU A 177 -18.41 -5.38 -8.15
N LEU A 178 -17.99 -4.12 -8.31
CA LEU A 178 -18.51 -2.99 -7.56
C LEU A 178 -20.02 -2.76 -7.75
N ALA A 179 -20.62 -3.27 -8.83
CA ALA A 179 -22.06 -3.14 -9.05
C ALA A 179 -22.91 -3.83 -7.96
N ASN A 180 -22.33 -4.85 -7.33
CA ASN A 180 -22.98 -5.64 -6.27
C ASN A 180 -22.50 -5.27 -4.86
N LYS A 181 -21.67 -4.23 -4.73
CA LYS A 181 -21.12 -3.75 -3.45
C LYS A 181 -21.71 -2.39 -3.10
N THR A 182 -21.63 -2.03 -1.82
CA THR A 182 -21.83 -0.66 -1.33
C THR A 182 -20.49 0.03 -1.20
N LEU A 183 -20.31 1.11 -1.95
CA LEU A 183 -19.12 1.95 -1.89
C LEU A 183 -19.21 2.94 -0.71
N LEU A 184 -18.39 2.76 0.31
CA LEU A 184 -18.30 3.62 1.49
C LEU A 184 -17.29 4.75 1.25
N LEU A 185 -17.77 5.99 1.34
CA LEU A 185 -17.00 7.19 1.03
C LEU A 185 -17.01 8.15 2.22
N THR A 186 -15.82 8.49 2.73
CA THR A 186 -15.65 9.55 3.72
C THR A 186 -15.70 10.91 3.02
N LYS A 187 -16.48 11.85 3.57
CA LYS A 187 -16.73 13.15 2.91
C LYS A 187 -15.45 13.95 2.68
N GLU A 188 -14.51 13.88 3.62
CA GLU A 188 -13.20 14.55 3.60
C GLU A 188 -12.28 14.05 2.48
N ASP A 189 -12.48 12.82 2.00
CA ASP A 189 -11.67 12.24 0.93
C ASP A 189 -12.23 12.57 -0.47
N LEU A 190 -13.42 13.17 -0.55
CA LEU A 190 -14.10 13.52 -1.80
C LEU A 190 -13.83 14.95 -2.24
N ALA A 191 -13.75 15.14 -3.56
CA ALA A 191 -13.72 16.47 -4.16
C ALA A 191 -14.99 17.24 -3.77
N LYS A 192 -14.88 18.56 -3.59
CA LYS A 192 -15.99 19.40 -3.07
C LYS A 192 -17.29 19.25 -3.87
N ASP A 193 -17.19 19.08 -5.17
CA ASP A 193 -18.31 18.88 -6.09
C ASP A 193 -18.96 17.49 -5.98
N LEU A 194 -18.30 16.53 -5.33
CA LEU A 194 -18.80 15.16 -5.08
C LEU A 194 -19.32 14.94 -3.66
N GLN A 195 -19.30 15.94 -2.78
CA GLN A 195 -19.69 15.78 -1.37
C GLN A 195 -21.21 15.70 -1.14
N THR A 196 -22.00 15.46 -2.18
CA THR A 196 -23.45 15.25 -2.08
C THR A 196 -23.85 13.94 -2.77
N PRO A 197 -24.83 13.20 -2.25
CA PRO A 197 -25.31 11.97 -2.90
C PRO A 197 -25.78 12.20 -4.34
N GLN A 198 -26.40 13.35 -4.63
CA GLN A 198 -26.89 13.69 -5.97
C GLN A 198 -25.73 13.78 -6.98
N ALA A 199 -24.60 14.39 -6.59
CA ALA A 199 -23.44 14.52 -7.47
C ALA A 199 -22.78 13.18 -7.77
N ILE A 200 -22.65 12.30 -6.77
CA ILE A 200 -22.08 10.95 -6.96
C ILE A 200 -23.00 10.11 -7.84
N LYS A 201 -24.31 10.11 -7.56
CA LYS A 201 -25.32 9.33 -8.30
C LYS A 201 -25.40 9.70 -9.79
N ALA A 202 -25.08 10.95 -10.14
CA ALA A 202 -25.01 11.38 -11.53
C ALA A 202 -23.87 10.71 -12.33
N ILE A 203 -22.87 10.14 -11.66
CA ILE A 203 -21.66 9.57 -12.27
C ILE A 203 -21.58 8.05 -12.04
N TYR A 204 -21.90 7.62 -10.81
CA TYR A 204 -21.77 6.25 -10.31
C TYR A 204 -23.16 5.69 -10.00
N PRO A 205 -23.68 4.74 -10.82
CA PRO A 205 -25.07 4.30 -10.73
C PRO A 205 -25.32 3.23 -9.65
N TYR A 206 -24.27 2.67 -9.05
CA TYR A 206 -24.36 1.58 -8.08
C TYR A 206 -24.52 2.09 -6.64
N LYS A 207 -24.64 1.18 -5.67
CA LYS A 207 -24.82 1.53 -4.25
C LYS A 207 -23.59 2.25 -3.70
N PHE A 208 -23.82 3.35 -3.01
CA PHE A 208 -22.78 4.08 -2.28
C PHE A 208 -23.39 4.78 -1.07
N GLU A 209 -22.57 5.05 -0.07
CA GLU A 209 -22.93 5.79 1.14
C GLU A 209 -21.81 6.78 1.47
N ILE A 210 -22.19 8.00 1.86
CA ILE A 210 -21.25 8.96 2.45
C ILE A 210 -21.31 8.72 3.96
N VAL A 211 -20.21 8.25 4.53
CA VAL A 211 -20.14 7.70 5.89
C VAL A 211 -19.05 8.37 6.72
N SER A 212 -19.09 8.15 8.04
CA SER A 212 -18.02 8.54 8.96
C SER A 212 -16.85 7.53 8.94
N ARG A 213 -15.74 7.88 9.60
CA ARG A 213 -14.59 6.97 9.75
C ARG A 213 -14.94 5.75 10.61
N GLU A 214 -15.76 5.95 11.63
CA GLU A 214 -16.25 4.91 12.53
C GLU A 214 -17.09 3.88 11.77
N GLU A 215 -17.97 4.31 10.87
CA GLU A 215 -18.77 3.39 10.05
C GLU A 215 -17.91 2.53 9.12
N VAL A 216 -16.81 3.08 8.58
CA VAL A 216 -15.82 2.30 7.82
C VAL A 216 -15.08 1.32 8.74
N ALA A 217 -14.66 1.76 9.93
CA ALA A 217 -14.00 0.90 10.91
C ALA A 217 -14.90 -0.28 11.32
N ASP A 218 -16.18 -0.02 11.56
CA ASP A 218 -17.17 -1.04 11.89
C ASP A 218 -17.41 -2.02 10.74
N ALA A 219 -17.45 -1.53 9.48
CA ALA A 219 -17.55 -2.39 8.31
C ALA A 219 -16.34 -3.33 8.17
N ILE A 220 -15.13 -2.84 8.46
CA ILE A 220 -13.89 -3.65 8.46
C ILE A 220 -13.93 -4.67 9.60
N LYS A 221 -14.25 -4.23 10.82
CA LYS A 221 -14.29 -5.08 12.02
C LYS A 221 -15.31 -6.22 11.89
N ARG A 222 -16.47 -5.94 11.27
CA ARG A 222 -17.51 -6.96 11.02
C ARG A 222 -17.23 -7.82 9.78
N GLN A 223 -16.13 -7.55 9.06
CA GLN A 223 -15.80 -8.17 7.79
C GLN A 223 -17.00 -8.16 6.84
N ASP A 224 -17.54 -6.97 6.59
CA ASP A 224 -18.70 -6.81 5.71
C ASP A 224 -18.34 -7.16 4.26
N LYS A 225 -18.93 -8.26 3.77
CA LYS A 225 -18.67 -8.78 2.44
C LYS A 225 -19.18 -7.85 1.35
N ASP A 226 -20.16 -7.00 1.63
CA ASP A 226 -20.76 -6.11 0.64
C ASP A 226 -20.15 -4.71 0.66
N ALA A 227 -19.31 -4.38 1.64
CA ALA A 227 -18.70 -3.06 1.76
C ALA A 227 -17.33 -2.96 1.07
N VAL A 228 -17.13 -1.87 0.33
CA VAL A 228 -15.83 -1.45 -0.22
C VAL A 228 -15.61 -0.01 0.17
N PHE A 229 -14.49 0.32 0.80
CA PHE A 229 -14.21 1.67 1.31
C PHE A 229 -13.09 2.36 0.54
N LEU A 230 -13.11 3.69 0.55
CA LEU A 230 -12.05 4.53 -0.02
C LEU A 230 -10.91 4.77 0.96
N HIS A 231 -9.69 4.64 0.46
CA HIS A 231 -8.47 5.10 1.09
C HIS A 231 -7.76 6.10 0.16
N LYS A 232 -7.80 7.38 0.55
CA LYS A 232 -7.10 8.48 -0.14
C LYS A 232 -5.87 8.87 0.65
N VAL A 233 -4.70 8.77 0.03
CA VAL A 233 -3.43 9.23 0.62
C VAL A 233 -2.94 10.45 -0.12
N GLY A 234 -2.99 11.60 0.51
CA GLY A 234 -2.65 12.88 -0.08
C GLY A 234 -1.96 13.82 0.92
N PRO A 235 -1.53 15.01 0.47
CA PRO A 235 -0.78 15.95 1.31
C PRO A 235 -1.61 16.58 2.44
N GLU A 236 -2.93 16.45 2.46
CA GLU A 236 -3.84 16.87 3.55
C GLU A 236 -3.61 18.29 4.02
N GLY A 237 -3.60 19.23 3.07
CA GLY A 237 -3.39 20.65 3.34
C GLY A 237 -1.93 21.06 3.58
N THR A 238 -0.98 20.13 3.51
CA THR A 238 0.45 20.49 3.48
C THR A 238 0.83 21.20 2.17
N ARG A 239 2.00 21.87 2.17
CA ARG A 239 2.52 22.57 0.97
C ARG A 239 3.19 21.62 -0.05
N ILE A 240 3.20 20.32 0.22
CA ILE A 240 3.90 19.34 -0.61
C ILE A 240 3.04 19.01 -1.83
N ARG A 241 3.63 19.14 -3.02
CA ARG A 241 2.95 18.81 -4.27
C ARG A 241 3.41 17.47 -4.83
N ALA A 242 2.86 16.35 -4.38
CA ALA A 242 3.25 15.04 -4.89
C ALA A 242 2.06 14.13 -5.21
N ARG A 243 2.27 12.81 -5.22
CA ARG A 243 1.24 11.82 -5.57
C ARG A 243 0.09 11.82 -4.57
N VAL A 244 -1.13 11.76 -5.09
CA VAL A 244 -2.35 11.45 -4.33
C VAL A 244 -2.77 10.04 -4.74
N TYR A 245 -2.66 9.08 -3.81
CA TYR A 245 -3.11 7.71 -4.03
C TYR A 245 -4.59 7.58 -3.74
N LYS A 246 -5.26 6.73 -4.51
CA LYS A 246 -6.70 6.50 -4.46
C LYS A 246 -6.93 5.00 -4.57
N ILE A 247 -7.40 4.41 -3.48
CA ILE A 247 -7.46 2.97 -3.33
C ILE A 247 -8.84 2.59 -2.85
N LEU A 248 -9.49 1.62 -3.49
CA LEU A 248 -10.73 1.02 -2.98
C LEU A 248 -10.43 -0.37 -2.47
N VAL A 249 -10.80 -0.65 -1.22
CA VAL A 249 -10.48 -1.89 -0.51
C VAL A 249 -11.77 -2.51 0.02
N GLY A 250 -11.96 -3.82 -0.19
CA GLY A 250 -13.08 -4.53 0.42
C GLY A 250 -12.92 -4.67 1.93
N ALA A 251 -14.02 -4.53 2.68
CA ALA A 251 -13.98 -4.59 4.13
C ALA A 251 -13.78 -6.03 4.67
N ALA A 252 -14.22 -7.05 3.92
CA ALA A 252 -14.07 -8.47 4.31
C ALA A 252 -12.96 -9.22 3.58
N ASP A 253 -12.96 -9.13 2.25
CA ASP A 253 -12.01 -9.87 1.40
C ASP A 253 -10.65 -9.16 1.32
N SER A 254 -10.62 -7.89 1.75
CA SER A 254 -9.49 -6.99 1.62
C SER A 254 -8.88 -7.01 0.22
N LYS A 255 -9.71 -7.24 -0.81
CA LYS A 255 -9.32 -7.18 -2.22
C LYS A 255 -9.22 -5.70 -2.63
N LEU A 256 -8.26 -5.40 -3.51
CA LEU A 256 -8.25 -4.11 -4.19
C LEU A 256 -9.28 -4.08 -5.31
N TYR A 257 -10.21 -3.14 -5.21
CA TYR A 257 -11.20 -2.86 -6.23
C TYR A 257 -10.78 -1.71 -7.16
N TYR A 258 -9.87 -0.87 -6.69
CA TYR A 258 -9.30 0.23 -7.45
C TYR A 258 -7.97 0.64 -6.86
N TRP A 259 -7.03 0.98 -7.72
CA TRP A 259 -5.73 1.54 -7.40
C TRP A 259 -5.35 2.54 -8.49
N ASP A 260 -5.19 3.80 -8.12
CA ASP A 260 -4.59 4.80 -8.98
C ASP A 260 -3.83 5.84 -8.16
N PHE A 261 -2.98 6.61 -8.84
CA PHE A 261 -2.42 7.82 -8.25
C PHE A 261 -2.26 8.91 -9.30
N GLY A 262 -2.43 10.16 -8.88
CA GLY A 262 -2.20 11.35 -9.71
C GLY A 262 -1.22 12.30 -9.04
N MET A 263 -0.47 13.08 -9.82
CA MET A 263 0.31 14.20 -9.28
C MET A 263 -0.62 15.38 -9.00
N ILE A 264 -0.59 15.90 -7.78
CA ILE A 264 -1.32 17.12 -7.42
C ILE A 264 -0.76 18.34 -8.19
N LYS A 265 -1.64 19.11 -8.84
CA LYS A 265 -1.30 20.37 -9.52
C LYS A 265 -1.83 21.56 -8.72
N MET A 266 -3.01 21.38 -8.13
CA MET A 266 -3.71 22.35 -7.30
C MET A 266 -4.19 21.66 -6.01
N ALA A 267 -4.40 22.43 -4.94
CA ALA A 267 -4.89 21.88 -3.67
C ALA A 267 -6.20 21.07 -3.80
N SER A 268 -7.04 21.41 -4.79
CA SER A 268 -8.27 20.68 -5.12
C SER A 268 -8.04 19.26 -5.67
N ASP A 269 -6.82 18.90 -6.08
CA ASP A 269 -6.52 17.56 -6.57
C ASP A 269 -6.22 16.56 -5.43
N ASP A 270 -6.13 17.05 -4.19
CA ASP A 270 -6.02 16.25 -2.97
C ASP A 270 -7.38 15.64 -2.57
N ALA A 271 -7.95 14.86 -3.48
CA ALA A 271 -9.26 14.27 -3.32
C ALA A 271 -9.51 13.13 -4.33
N PHE A 272 -10.50 12.29 -4.02
CA PHE A 272 -11.13 11.39 -4.97
C PHE A 272 -12.07 12.19 -5.90
N GLN A 273 -11.83 12.09 -7.21
CA GLN A 273 -12.42 12.99 -8.20
C GLN A 273 -13.48 12.30 -9.05
N ALA A 274 -14.26 13.11 -9.78
CA ALA A 274 -15.27 12.62 -10.73
C ALA A 274 -14.68 11.70 -11.79
N SER A 275 -13.42 11.93 -12.20
CA SER A 275 -12.70 11.05 -13.12
C SER A 275 -12.39 9.67 -12.52
N ASP A 276 -12.21 9.58 -11.21
CA ASP A 276 -11.98 8.30 -10.54
C ASP A 276 -13.28 7.51 -10.48
N LEU A 277 -14.40 8.13 -10.06
CA LEU A 277 -15.74 7.51 -10.10
C LEU A 277 -16.10 6.98 -11.51
N LYS A 278 -15.76 7.72 -12.57
CA LYS A 278 -16.00 7.29 -13.96
C LYS A 278 -15.24 6.04 -14.36
N LYS A 279 -14.12 5.72 -13.71
CA LYS A 279 -13.31 4.51 -13.98
C LYS A 279 -13.85 3.27 -13.29
N LEU A 280 -14.79 3.41 -12.34
CA LEU A 280 -15.35 2.31 -11.57
C LEU A 280 -16.45 1.51 -12.30
N LYS A 281 -16.81 1.91 -13.53
CA LYS A 281 -17.85 1.30 -14.37
C LYS A 281 -17.30 0.67 -15.64
#